data_AF-A0A7C5UZU0-F1
#
_entry.id   AF-A0A7C5UZU0-F1
#
_cell.length_a   1.000
_cell.length_b   1.000
_cell.length_c   1.000
_cell.angle_alpha   90.00
_cell.angle_beta   90.00
_cell.angle_gamma   90.00
#
_symmetry.space_group_name_H-M   'P 1'
#
loop_
_entity.id
_entity.type
_entity.pdbx_description
1 polymer ?
#
loop_
_entity_poly.entity_id
_entity_poly.type
_entity_poly.pdbx_seq_one_letter_code
_entity_poly.pdbx_strand_id
1 'polypeptide(L)' 'SFAAAFALAMAVTGDAVVAARLGNLAASVTIMKKGTGTASPEEILAAERSL' A
#
# COMPACT_ATOMS: atom_id res chain seq x y z
N SER A 1 1.54 -4.65 -2.88
CA SER A 1 1.20 -5.67 -1.86
C SER A 1 1.55 -5.15 -0.48
N PHE A 2 0.96 -5.71 0.59
CA PHE A 2 1.10 -5.21 1.97
C PHE A 2 2.56 -5.13 2.43
N ALA A 3 3.31 -6.24 2.37
CA ALA A 3 4.64 -6.33 2.97
C ALA A 3 5.64 -5.34 2.34
N ALA A 4 5.59 -5.16 1.03
CA ALA A 4 6.46 -4.21 0.32
C ALA A 4 6.16 -2.75 0.73
N ALA A 5 4.89 -2.39 0.78
CA ALA A 5 4.45 -1.07 1.20
C ALA A 5 4.76 -0.77 2.68
N PHE A 6 4.54 -1.76 3.55
CA PHE A 6 4.86 -1.66 4.97
C PHE A 6 6.37 -1.44 5.19
N ALA A 7 7.21 -2.27 4.56
CA ALA A 7 8.66 -2.16 4.67
C ALA A 7 9.18 -0.80 4.16
N LEU A 8 8.64 -0.31 3.04
CA LEU A 8 8.97 1.02 2.52
C LEU A 8 8.63 2.13 3.52
N ALA A 9 7.40 2.15 4.04
CA ALA A 9 6.98 3.17 4.99
C ALA A 9 7.74 3.09 6.32
N MET A 10 8.06 1.89 6.81
CA MET A 10 8.92 1.72 7.98
C MET A 10 10.32 2.31 7.75
N ALA A 11 10.92 2.06 6.58
CA ALA A 11 12.24 2.57 6.24
C ALA A 11 12.30 4.10 6.16
N VAL A 12 11.20 4.75 5.75
CA VAL A 12 11.14 6.21 5.59
C VAL A 12 10.72 6.92 6.89
N THR A 13 9.75 6.37 7.63
CA THR A 13 9.09 7.07 8.73
C THR A 13 9.46 6.55 10.12
N GLY A 14 9.88 5.29 10.23
CA GLY A 14 10.04 4.61 11.52
C GLY A 14 8.73 4.39 12.30
N ASP A 15 7.57 4.71 11.73
CA ASP A 15 6.26 4.63 12.39
C ASP A 15 5.46 3.43 11.88
N ALA A 16 5.18 2.49 12.78
CA ALA A 16 4.42 1.28 12.49
C ALA A 16 2.95 1.55 12.10
N VAL A 17 2.33 2.62 12.61
CA VAL A 17 0.95 2.97 12.28
C VAL A 17 0.87 3.51 10.85
N VAL A 18 1.79 4.40 10.47
CA VAL A 18 1.89 4.91 9.10
C VAL A 18 2.20 3.78 8.13
N ALA A 19 3.10 2.87 8.52
CA ALA A 19 3.43 1.71 7.70
C ALA A 19 2.25 0.74 7.52
N ALA A 20 1.49 0.47 8.58
CA ALA A 20 0.28 -0.35 8.50
C ALA A 20 -0.78 0.30 7.59
N ARG A 21 -0.94 1.62 7.67
CA ARG A 21 -1.86 2.37 6.80
C ARG A 21 -1.48 2.20 5.31
N LEU A 22 -0.21 2.42 4.96
CA LEU A 22 0.25 2.26 3.57
C LEU A 22 0.18 0.79 3.12
N GLY A 23 0.52 -0.16 3.99
CA GLY A 23 0.40 -1.60 3.73
C GLY A 23 -1.03 -2.00 3.40
N ASN A 24 -2.00 -1.55 4.20
CA ASN A 24 -3.42 -1.84 4.00
C ASN A 24 -3.94 -1.21 2.70
N LEU A 25 -3.49 0.00 2.36
CA LEU A 25 -3.84 0.66 1.11
C LEU A 25 -3.30 -0.11 -0.11
N ALA A 26 -2.05 -0.56 -0.07
CA ALA A 26 -1.51 -1.39 -1.14
C ALA A 26 -2.22 -2.75 -1.22
N ALA A 27 -2.66 -3.31 -0.09
CA ALA A 27 -3.41 -4.56 -0.03
C ALA A 27 -4.80 -4.43 -0.68
N SER A 28 -5.53 -3.34 -0.38
CA SER A 28 -6.86 -3.10 -0.92
C SER A 28 -6.83 -3.02 -2.46
N VAL A 29 -5.82 -2.39 -3.04
CA VAL A 29 -5.58 -2.39 -4.49
C VAL A 29 -5.32 -3.80 -5.02
N THR A 30 -4.41 -4.55 -4.39
CA THR A 30 -4.02 -5.88 -4.89
C THR A 30 -5.14 -6.91 -4.82
N ILE A 31 -6.03 -6.83 -3.83
CA ILE A 31 -7.16 -7.75 -3.67
C ILE A 31 -8.20 -7.53 -4.77
N MET A 32 -8.42 -6.28 -5.15
CA MET A 32 -9.44 -5.91 -6.14
C MET A 32 -8.96 -6.08 -7.59
N LYS A 33 -7.64 -6.07 -7.81
CA LYS A 33 -7.03 -6.14 -9.15
C LYS A 33 -7.03 -7.57 -9.70
N LYS A 34 -7.56 -7.73 -10.93
CA LYS A 34 -7.45 -9.00 -11.66
C LYS A 34 -5.99 -9.24 -12.09
N GLY A 35 -5.35 -10.23 -11.47
CA GLY A 35 -4.00 -10.68 -11.81
C GLY A 35 -2.86 -9.91 -11.14
N THR A 36 -1.64 -10.44 -11.28
CA THR A 36 -0.32 -9.91 -10.86
C THR A 36 -0.03 -9.69 -9.36
N GLY A 37 -1.03 -9.52 -8.49
CA GLY A 37 -0.81 -9.43 -7.03
C GLY A 37 0.05 -8.24 -6.57
N THR A 38 0.26 -7.25 -7.45
CA THR A 38 1.06 -6.05 -7.21
C THR A 38 0.21 -4.78 -7.40
N ALA A 39 0.59 -3.72 -6.67
CA ALA A 39 -0.02 -2.40 -6.76
C ALA A 39 1.06 -1.42 -7.25
N SER A 40 0.74 -0.63 -8.26
CA SER A 40 1.63 0.44 -8.73
C SER A 40 1.51 1.68 -7.82
N PRO A 41 2.52 2.57 -7.80
CA PRO A 41 2.44 3.82 -7.05
C PRO A 41 1.22 4.67 -7.41
N GLU A 42 0.86 4.73 -8.70
CA GLU A 42 -0.29 5.50 -9.17
C GLU A 42 -1.61 4.93 -8.66
N GLU A 43 -1.76 3.60 -8.63
CA GLU A 43 -2.94 2.92 -8.09
C GLU A 43 -3.09 3.18 -6.58
N ILE A 44 -1.98 3.19 -5.83
CA ILE A 44 -1.98 3.49 -4.40
C ILE A 44 -2.41 4.95 -4.16
N LEU A 45 -1.85 5.90 -4.90
CA LEU A 45 -2.24 7.32 -4.80
C LEU A 45 -3.70 7.56 -5.19
N ALA A 46 -4.22 6.83 -6.18
CA ALA A 46 -5.62 6.89 -6.55
C ALA A 46 -6.53 6.34 -5.44
N ALA A 47 -6.15 5.22 -4.83
CA ALA A 47 -6.87 4.63 -3.72
C ALA A 47 -6.88 5.55 -2.48
N GLU A 48 -5.77 6.23 -2.18
CA GLU A 48 -5.72 7.20 -1.06
C GLU A 48 -6.69 8.36 -1.26
N ARG A 49 -6.80 8.89 -2.48
CA ARG A 49 -7.72 9.98 -2.80
C ARG A 49 -9.20 9.60 -2.73
N SER A 50 -9.50 8.30 -2.67
CA SER A 50 -10.87 7.78 -2.60
C SER A 50 -11.35 7.47 -1.17
N LEU A 51 -10.49 7.67 -0.16
CA LEU A 51 -10.79 7.55 1.27
C LEU A 51 -11.17 8.91 1.87
#